data_AF-A0A3D9C3H6-F1
#
_entry.id   AF-A0A3D9C3H6-F1
#
_cell.length_a   1.000
_cell.length_b   1.000
_cell.length_c   1.000
_cell.angle_alpha   90.00
_cell.angle_beta   90.00
_cell.angle_gamma   90.00
#
_symmetry.space_group_name_H-M   'P 1'
#
loop_
_entity.id
_entity.type
_entity.pdbx_description
1 polymer ?
#
loop_
_entity_poly.entity_id
_entity_poly.type
_entity_poly.pdbx_seq_one_letter_code
_entity_poly.pdbx_strand_id
1 'polypeptide(L)'
;MSNDLIKALIDNYRQNQMNAINEAMGIDDAHSIWFDLPKLKDFISLIEQEARAVNPECTQEDLGIRFYYAAYPKIEDWEIMDSHPVPQEYSERHTLVLIPTMKRENTEGESLHYDFNSLHNEGKSVALNARKSTKPSNLGENSGTLIPPSPSINESY
;
A
#
# COMPACT_ATOMS: atom_id res chain seq x y z
N MET A 1 11.53 -1.23 20.30
CA MET A 1 10.28 -0.60 20.81
C MET A 1 9.69 -1.52 21.87
N SER A 2 9.18 -1.02 23.00
CA SER A 2 8.53 -1.88 24.01
C SER A 2 7.11 -2.26 23.59
N ASN A 3 6.60 -3.40 24.06
CA ASN A 3 5.22 -3.82 23.80
C ASN A 3 4.21 -2.78 24.30
N ASP A 4 4.48 -2.17 25.46
CA ASP A 4 3.62 -1.11 26.02
C ASP A 4 3.54 0.11 25.11
N LEU A 5 4.66 0.48 24.49
CA LEU A 5 4.69 1.59 23.54
C LEU A 5 3.93 1.25 22.26
N ILE A 6 4.11 0.04 21.71
CA ILE A 6 3.35 -0.43 20.53
C ILE A 6 1.86 -0.36 20.79
N LYS A 7 1.42 -0.93 21.93
CA LYS A 7 0.02 -0.90 22.35
C LYS A 7 -0.50 0.53 22.50
N ALA A 8 0.24 1.40 23.18
CA ALA A 8 -0.17 2.79 23.36
C ALA A 8 -0.33 3.54 22.02
N LEU A 9 0.55 3.30 21.05
CA LEU A 9 0.45 3.91 19.72
C LEU A 9 -0.79 3.44 18.97
N ILE A 10 -1.07 2.13 18.98
CA ILE A 10 -2.26 1.54 18.34
C ILE A 10 -3.54 2.04 19.01
N ASP A 11 -3.58 2.01 20.34
CA ASP A 11 -4.74 2.45 21.12
C ASP A 11 -5.01 3.94 20.91
N ASN A 12 -3.96 4.78 20.84
CA ASN A 12 -4.11 6.21 20.54
C ASN A 12 -4.73 6.45 19.16
N TYR A 13 -4.33 5.72 18.13
CA TYR A 13 -4.94 5.85 16.80
C TYR A 13 -6.42 5.44 16.81
N ARG A 14 -6.71 4.26 17.37
CA ARG A 14 -8.08 3.71 17.44
C ARG A 14 -9.00 4.63 18.25
N GLN A 15 -8.53 5.17 19.37
CA GLN A 15 -9.37 5.98 20.26
C GLN A 15 -9.53 7.44 19.83
N ASN A 16 -8.67 7.96 18.94
CA ASN A 16 -8.72 9.35 18.50
C ASN A 16 -9.03 9.47 17.01
N GLN A 17 -8.05 9.20 16.14
CA GLN A 17 -8.18 9.42 14.70
C GLN A 17 -9.30 8.57 14.10
N MET A 18 -9.31 7.27 14.41
CA MET A 18 -10.33 6.36 13.88
C MET A 18 -11.73 6.74 14.35
N ASN A 19 -11.90 7.08 15.64
CA ASN A 19 -13.19 7.55 16.14
C ASN A 19 -13.65 8.83 15.44
N ALA A 20 -12.76 9.82 15.25
CA ALA A 20 -13.10 11.05 14.55
C ALA A 20 -13.50 10.80 13.08
N ILE A 21 -12.80 9.89 12.40
CA ILE A 21 -13.12 9.47 11.02
C ILE A 21 -14.48 8.77 10.98
N ASN A 22 -14.69 7.77 11.83
CA ASN A 22 -15.92 6.98 11.91
C ASN A 22 -17.13 7.87 12.23
N GLU A 23 -17.01 8.79 13.18
CA GLU A 23 -18.08 9.73 13.54
C GLU A 23 -18.41 10.70 12.40
N ALA A 24 -17.39 11.25 11.74
CA ALA A 24 -17.59 12.23 10.67
C ALA A 24 -18.14 11.59 9.38
N MET A 25 -17.72 10.36 9.07
CA MET A 25 -18.07 9.67 7.83
C MET A 25 -19.23 8.68 8.00
N GLY A 26 -19.59 8.30 9.22
CA GLY A 26 -20.65 7.32 9.48
C GLY A 26 -20.28 5.89 9.05
N ILE A 27 -19.00 5.55 9.08
CA ILE A 27 -18.45 4.25 8.68
C ILE A 27 -17.82 3.50 9.85
N ASP A 28 -17.55 2.20 9.65
CA ASP A 28 -16.64 1.41 10.47
C ASP A 28 -15.36 1.16 9.67
N ASP A 29 -14.39 2.06 9.87
CA ASP A 29 -13.19 2.14 9.08
C ASP A 29 -12.17 1.02 9.36
N ALA A 30 -11.33 0.74 8.37
CA ALA A 30 -10.23 -0.20 8.53
C ALA A 30 -9.11 0.43 9.37
N HIS A 31 -8.58 -0.35 10.32
CA HIS A 31 -7.57 0.14 11.27
C HIS A 31 -6.24 -0.62 11.21
N SER A 32 -6.21 -1.71 10.45
CA SER A 32 -4.98 -2.42 10.13
C SER A 32 -5.08 -2.99 8.71
N ILE A 33 -3.90 -3.19 8.12
CA ILE A 33 -3.74 -3.91 6.85
C ILE A 33 -2.72 -5.00 7.07
N TRP A 34 -3.08 -6.22 6.68
CA TRP A 34 -2.21 -7.38 6.82
C TRP A 34 -1.75 -7.86 5.45
N PHE A 35 -0.45 -8.10 5.31
CA PHE A 35 0.13 -8.72 4.12
C PHE A 35 0.67 -10.10 4.50
N ASP A 36 0.43 -11.10 3.66
CA ASP A 36 1.17 -12.35 3.81
C ASP A 36 2.64 -12.12 3.47
N LEU A 37 3.51 -12.74 4.27
CA LEU A 37 4.95 -12.55 4.15
C LEU A 37 5.51 -12.95 2.76
N PRO A 38 5.05 -14.04 2.10
CA PRO A 38 5.47 -14.36 0.74
C PRO A 38 5.21 -13.21 -0.25
N LYS A 39 3.99 -12.67 -0.29
CA LYS A 39 3.67 -11.56 -1.20
C LYS A 39 4.52 -10.32 -0.94
N LEU A 40 4.73 -9.95 0.32
CA LEU A 40 5.56 -8.78 0.63
C LEU A 40 7.00 -8.97 0.16
N LYS A 41 7.54 -10.20 0.29
CA LYS A 41 8.88 -10.53 -0.22
C LYS A 41 8.95 -10.51 -1.74
N ASP A 42 7.94 -11.04 -2.42
CA ASP A 42 7.88 -11.04 -3.89
C ASP A 42 7.80 -9.60 -4.42
N PHE A 43 7.01 -8.74 -3.78
CA PHE A 43 6.95 -7.32 -4.09
C PHE A 43 8.31 -6.64 -3.93
N ILE A 44 9.00 -6.82 -2.79
CA ILE A 44 10.35 -6.29 -2.56
C ILE A 44 11.33 -6.81 -3.64
N SER A 45 11.28 -8.10 -3.95
CA SER A 45 12.16 -8.72 -4.95
C SER A 45 11.93 -8.14 -6.35
N LEU A 46 10.69 -7.79 -6.69
CA LEU A 46 10.34 -7.15 -7.94
C LEU A 46 10.90 -5.72 -8.00
N ILE A 47 10.77 -4.94 -6.93
CA ILE A 47 11.35 -3.59 -6.84
C ILE A 47 12.85 -3.64 -7.13
N GLU A 48 13.58 -4.56 -6.51
CA GLU A 48 15.02 -4.72 -6.72
C GLU A 48 15.37 -5.12 -8.16
N GLN A 49 14.53 -5.91 -8.83
CA GLN A 49 14.74 -6.31 -10.22
C GLN A 49 14.52 -5.14 -11.18
N GLU A 50 13.39 -4.44 -11.03
CA GLU A 50 13.03 -3.29 -11.86
C GLU A 50 14.01 -2.12 -11.65
N ALA A 51 14.43 -1.90 -10.41
CA ALA A 51 15.44 -0.89 -10.09
C ALA A 51 16.78 -1.17 -10.79
N ARG A 52 17.29 -2.41 -10.72
CA ARG A 52 18.53 -2.81 -11.40
C ARG A 52 18.42 -2.76 -12.93
N ALA A 53 17.24 -3.02 -13.48
CA ALA A 53 17.01 -2.91 -14.92
C ALA A 53 17.13 -1.47 -15.42
N VAL A 54 16.78 -0.49 -14.57
CA VAL A 54 16.79 0.94 -14.91
C VAL A 54 18.11 1.61 -14.53
N ASN A 55 18.69 1.23 -13.40
CA ASN A 55 19.98 1.70 -12.91
C ASN A 55 20.79 0.49 -12.38
N PRO A 56 21.71 -0.07 -13.19
CA PRO A 56 22.51 -1.23 -12.81
C PRO A 56 23.37 -1.02 -11.55
N GLU A 57 23.73 0.22 -11.23
CA GLU A 57 24.54 0.58 -10.06
C GLU A 57 23.69 0.80 -8.79
N CYS A 58 22.36 0.71 -8.89
CA CYS A 58 21.45 0.86 -7.75
C CYS A 58 21.70 -0.25 -6.71
N THR A 59 21.91 0.14 -5.46
CA THR A 59 22.00 -0.82 -4.34
C THR A 59 20.68 -0.90 -3.59
N GLN A 60 20.57 -1.85 -2.66
CA GLN A 60 19.37 -1.99 -1.83
C GLN A 60 19.16 -0.77 -0.92
N GLU A 61 20.23 -0.10 -0.51
CA GLU A 61 20.21 1.10 0.33
C GLU A 61 19.63 2.32 -0.39
N ASP A 62 19.58 2.29 -1.72
CA ASP A 62 18.94 3.33 -2.53
C ASP A 62 17.44 3.11 -2.68
N LEU A 63 16.93 1.94 -2.29
CA LEU A 63 15.55 1.55 -2.48
C LEU A 63 14.71 1.72 -1.22
N GLY A 64 13.42 1.96 -1.41
CA GLY A 64 12.46 2.08 -0.34
C GLY A 64 11.04 1.80 -0.81
N ILE A 65 10.12 1.74 0.13
CA ILE A 65 8.68 1.67 -0.13
C ILE A 65 8.03 2.82 0.62
N ARG A 66 7.33 3.68 -0.11
CA ARG A 66 6.49 4.73 0.46
C ARG A 66 5.07 4.18 0.62
N PHE A 67 4.54 4.32 1.82
CA PHE A 67 3.16 3.96 2.13
C PHE A 67 2.32 5.23 2.08
N TYR A 68 1.38 5.29 1.15
CA TYR A 68 0.37 6.33 1.11
C TYR A 68 -0.87 5.86 1.85
N TYR A 69 -1.32 6.63 2.83
CA TYR A 69 -2.68 6.50 3.34
C TYR A 69 -3.65 6.91 2.23
N ALA A 70 -4.53 5.99 1.86
CA ALA A 70 -5.51 6.14 0.81
C ALA A 70 -6.89 5.70 1.33
N ALA A 71 -7.92 5.91 0.53
CA ALA A 71 -9.24 5.36 0.78
C ALA A 71 -9.79 4.77 -0.51
N TYR A 72 -10.60 3.72 -0.39
CA TYR A 72 -11.35 3.23 -1.53
C TYR A 72 -12.39 4.27 -1.97
N PRO A 73 -12.75 4.28 -3.26
CA PRO A 73 -13.76 5.21 -3.76
C PRO A 73 -15.11 4.96 -3.09
N LYS A 74 -16.01 5.93 -3.27
CA LYS A 74 -17.41 5.74 -2.91
C LYS A 74 -18.06 4.70 -3.80
N ILE A 75 -19.19 4.17 -3.35
CA ILE A 75 -19.92 3.15 -4.12
C ILE A 75 -20.40 3.69 -5.48
N GLU A 76 -20.66 5.00 -5.58
CA GLU A 76 -21.07 5.65 -6.82
C GLU A 76 -19.95 5.70 -7.87
N ASP A 77 -18.69 5.72 -7.42
CA ASP A 77 -17.49 5.80 -8.25
C ASP A 77 -16.78 4.43 -8.37
N TRP A 78 -17.46 3.33 -7.98
CA TRP A 78 -16.82 2.02 -7.84
C TRP A 78 -16.30 1.42 -9.16
N GLU A 79 -16.78 1.89 -10.31
CA GLU A 79 -16.34 1.43 -11.64
C GLU A 79 -14.82 1.59 -11.84
N ILE A 80 -14.17 2.54 -11.15
CA ILE A 80 -12.70 2.69 -11.21
C ILE A 80 -11.95 1.47 -10.63
N MET A 81 -12.62 0.68 -9.78
CA MET A 81 -12.10 -0.53 -9.16
C MET A 81 -12.28 -1.79 -10.01
N ASP A 82 -12.85 -1.72 -11.22
CA ASP A 82 -13.12 -2.90 -12.06
C ASP A 82 -11.88 -3.78 -12.31
N SER A 83 -10.71 -3.15 -12.35
CA SER A 83 -9.43 -3.82 -12.53
C SER A 83 -8.88 -4.48 -11.26
N HIS A 84 -9.45 -4.21 -10.09
CA HIS A 84 -9.02 -4.62 -8.76
C HIS A 84 -10.18 -5.24 -7.95
N PRO A 85 -10.23 -6.57 -7.80
CA PRO A 85 -11.33 -7.29 -7.18
C PRO A 85 -11.31 -7.13 -5.65
N VAL A 86 -11.74 -5.96 -5.19
CA VAL A 86 -12.03 -5.64 -3.80
C VAL A 86 -13.55 -5.63 -3.64
N PRO A 87 -14.12 -6.27 -2.61
CA PRO A 87 -15.55 -6.21 -2.34
C PRO A 87 -16.05 -4.79 -2.07
N GLN A 88 -17.26 -4.47 -2.53
CA GLN A 88 -17.87 -3.14 -2.36
C GLN A 88 -18.09 -2.73 -0.89
N GLU A 89 -18.13 -3.68 0.05
CA GLU A 89 -18.22 -3.41 1.49
C GLU A 89 -17.03 -2.61 2.05
N TYR A 90 -15.95 -2.50 1.28
CA TYR A 90 -14.77 -1.68 1.59
C TYR A 90 -14.89 -0.25 1.07
N SER A 91 -16.02 0.15 0.48
CA SER A 91 -16.22 1.53 0.01
C SER A 91 -15.92 2.55 1.10
N GLU A 92 -15.20 3.61 0.72
CA GLU A 92 -14.80 4.72 1.59
C GLU A 92 -13.86 4.35 2.75
N ARG A 93 -13.51 3.07 2.95
CA ARG A 93 -12.60 2.65 4.00
C ARG A 93 -11.15 3.01 3.67
N HIS A 94 -10.39 3.32 4.71
CA HIS A 94 -8.96 3.53 4.64
C HIS A 94 -8.23 2.30 4.10
N THR A 95 -7.16 2.57 3.39
CA THR A 95 -6.31 1.58 2.78
C THR A 95 -4.90 2.13 2.56
N LEU A 96 -3.96 1.28 2.12
CA LEU A 96 -2.59 1.73 1.81
C LEU A 96 -2.26 1.48 0.36
N VAL A 97 -1.57 2.42 -0.26
CA VAL A 97 -0.90 2.22 -1.54
C VAL A 97 0.61 2.21 -1.32
N LEU A 98 1.26 1.11 -1.69
CA LEU A 98 2.70 0.92 -1.61
C LEU A 98 3.32 1.34 -2.94
N ILE A 99 4.17 2.38 -2.90
CA ILE A 99 4.89 2.89 -4.06
C ILE A 99 6.39 2.67 -3.86
N PRO A 100 7.09 1.98 -4.78
CA PRO A 100 8.53 1.86 -4.75
C PRO A 100 9.22 3.22 -4.91
N THR A 101 10.27 3.43 -4.13
CA THR A 101 11.08 4.66 -4.21
C THR A 101 12.53 4.32 -4.51
N MET A 102 13.19 5.20 -5.26
CA MET A 102 14.62 5.12 -5.54
C MET A 102 15.28 6.46 -5.17
N LYS A 103 16.39 6.37 -4.47
CA LYS A 103 17.24 7.51 -4.12
C LYS A 103 17.93 8.05 -5.36
N ARG A 104 17.89 9.36 -5.56
CA ARG A 104 18.63 10.07 -6.61
C ARG A 104 19.14 11.39 -6.08
N GLU A 105 20.27 11.84 -6.60
CA GLU A 105 20.75 13.20 -6.35
C GLU A 105 19.96 14.18 -7.23
N ASN A 106 19.49 15.27 -6.63
CA ASN A 106 18.90 16.38 -7.36
C ASN A 106 20.00 17.27 -7.99
N THR A 107 19.59 18.29 -8.74
CA THR A 107 20.51 19.26 -9.37
C THR A 107 21.33 20.07 -8.37
N GLU A 108 20.96 20.05 -7.09
CA GLU A 108 21.63 20.76 -5.99
C GLU A 108 22.55 19.82 -5.17
N GLY A 109 22.66 18.54 -5.57
CA GLY A 109 23.49 17.53 -4.90
C GLY A 109 22.83 16.90 -3.65
N GLU A 110 21.56 17.18 -3.38
CA GLU A 110 20.83 16.56 -2.27
C GLU A 110 20.26 15.21 -2.68
N SER A 111 20.41 14.23 -1.78
CA SER A 111 19.85 12.90 -1.94
C SER A 111 18.36 12.87 -1.57
N LEU A 112 17.49 12.67 -2.57
CA LEU A 112 16.03 12.57 -2.38
C LEU A 112 15.51 11.20 -2.81
N HIS A 113 14.47 10.72 -2.13
CA HIS A 113 13.75 9.49 -2.50
C HIS A 113 12.59 9.83 -3.44
N TYR A 114 12.73 9.46 -4.71
CA TYR A 114 11.72 9.68 -5.74
C TYR A 114 10.87 8.43 -5.90
N ASP A 115 9.56 8.64 -6.03
CA ASP A 115 8.63 7.58 -6.40
C ASP A 115 8.99 7.12 -7.81
N PHE A 116 9.40 5.86 -7.94
CA PHE A 116 9.81 5.29 -9.20
C PHE A 116 8.75 4.29 -9.65
N ASN A 117 7.91 4.75 -10.56
CA ASN A 117 7.02 3.89 -11.32
C ASN A 117 7.76 3.54 -12.63
N SER A 118 8.02 2.25 -12.89
CA SER A 118 8.73 1.71 -14.07
C SER A 118 7.96 1.91 -15.40
N LEU A 119 7.27 3.03 -15.56
CA LEU A 119 6.45 3.38 -16.73
C LEU A 119 7.27 3.73 -17.98
N HIS A 120 8.59 3.51 -17.99
CA HIS A 120 9.42 3.81 -19.16
C HIS A 120 9.88 2.60 -19.96
N ASN A 121 9.49 1.37 -19.58
CA ASN A 121 9.62 0.22 -20.48
C ASN A 121 8.25 -0.43 -20.67
N GLU A 122 7.74 -0.32 -21.89
CA GLU A 122 6.50 -0.92 -22.34
C GLU A 122 6.38 -2.41 -21.94
N GLY A 123 5.38 -2.75 -21.13
CA GLY A 123 4.73 -4.07 -21.26
C GLY A 123 4.59 -4.97 -20.02
N LYS A 124 5.15 -4.66 -18.85
CA LYS A 124 4.99 -5.49 -17.64
C LYS A 124 4.26 -4.76 -16.51
N SER A 125 2.94 -4.94 -16.49
CA SER A 125 2.05 -4.56 -15.39
C SER A 125 2.00 -5.70 -14.38
N VAL A 126 2.10 -5.37 -13.08
CA VAL A 126 1.96 -6.32 -11.97
C VAL A 126 0.82 -5.81 -11.08
N ALA A 127 -0.40 -6.10 -11.49
CA ALA A 127 -1.55 -6.06 -10.59
C ALA A 127 -1.62 -7.44 -9.90
N LEU A 128 -1.41 -7.50 -8.58
CA LEU A 128 -1.56 -8.72 -7.77
C LEU A 128 -3.05 -9.07 -7.55
N ASN A 129 -3.81 -9.19 -8.63
CA ASN A 129 -5.18 -9.66 -8.57
C ASN A 129 -5.21 -11.17 -8.82
N ALA A 130 -5.47 -11.89 -7.73
CA ALA A 130 -5.82 -13.30 -7.74
C ALA A 130 -7.19 -13.49 -8.39
N ARG A 131 -7.26 -13.35 -9.72
CA ARG A 131 -8.18 -13.95 -10.69
C ARG A 131 -8.05 -13.18 -12.01
N LYS A 132 -7.81 -13.93 -13.09
CA LYS A 132 -7.72 -13.47 -14.49
C LYS A 132 -8.69 -12.31 -14.80
N SER A 133 -8.17 -11.13 -15.18
CA SER A 133 -8.38 -10.46 -16.49
C SER A 133 -8.17 -8.93 -16.42
N THR A 134 -7.60 -8.40 -17.52
CA THR A 134 -7.41 -6.98 -17.92
C THR A 134 -6.49 -6.08 -17.08
N LYS A 135 -5.36 -5.70 -17.70
CA LYS A 135 -4.19 -4.97 -17.17
C LYS A 135 -4.48 -3.48 -16.88
N PRO A 136 -4.27 -3.00 -15.64
CA PRO A 136 -3.93 -1.60 -15.37
C PRO A 136 -2.40 -1.41 -15.22
N SER A 137 -1.87 -0.26 -15.63
CA SER A 137 -0.47 -0.03 -16.00
C SER A 137 0.49 0.47 -14.90
N ASN A 138 0.15 0.44 -13.61
CA ASN A 138 0.89 1.22 -12.61
C ASN A 138 1.57 0.36 -11.53
N LEU A 139 2.83 0.69 -11.18
CA LEU A 139 3.55 0.14 -10.03
C LEU A 139 3.10 0.88 -8.77
N GLY A 140 1.96 0.43 -8.23
CA GLY A 140 1.43 0.87 -6.96
C GLY A 140 0.39 -0.11 -6.46
N GLU A 141 0.62 -0.66 -5.26
CA GLU A 141 -0.13 -1.82 -4.82
C GLU A 141 -0.91 -1.57 -3.53
N ASN A 142 -2.13 -2.08 -3.52
CA ASN A 142 -2.99 -2.20 -2.35
C ASN A 142 -3.49 -3.66 -2.27
N SER A 143 -2.65 -4.53 -1.70
CA SER A 143 -2.84 -5.99 -1.77
C SER A 143 -3.03 -6.65 -0.39
N GLY A 144 -3.19 -5.83 0.66
CA GLY A 144 -3.31 -6.33 2.02
C GLY A 144 -4.77 -6.52 2.43
N THR A 145 -4.99 -7.42 3.38
CA THR A 145 -6.29 -7.68 3.98
C THR A 145 -6.59 -6.59 5.01
N LEU A 146 -7.65 -5.82 4.78
CA LEU A 146 -8.14 -4.81 5.71
C LEU A 146 -8.98 -5.42 6.82
N ILE A 147 -8.84 -4.86 8.02
CA ILE A 147 -9.57 -5.28 9.22
C ILE A 147 -10.20 -4.05 9.88
N PRO A 148 -11.52 -4.06 10.18
CA PRO A 148 -12.58 -4.96 9.67
C PRO A 148 -12.85 -4.76 8.16
N PRO A 149 -13.59 -5.66 7.47
CA PRO A 149 -14.50 -6.73 7.89
C PRO A 149 -13.90 -8.15 7.93
N SER A 150 -12.61 -8.33 7.62
CA SER A 150 -12.01 -9.67 7.74
C SER A 150 -11.99 -10.15 9.20
N PRO A 151 -12.21 -11.45 9.47
CA PRO A 151 -12.23 -11.98 10.84
C PRO A 151 -10.92 -11.69 11.58
N SER A 152 -10.97 -10.99 12.71
CA SER A 152 -9.84 -10.58 13.54
C SER A 152 -9.23 -11.71 14.40
N ILE A 153 -9.23 -12.95 13.90
CA ILE A 153 -9.15 -14.19 14.70
C ILE A 153 -7.95 -14.23 15.68
N ASN A 154 -6.88 -13.46 15.47
CA ASN A 154 -5.75 -13.40 16.42
C ASN A 154 -5.05 -12.01 16.51
N GLU A 155 -5.77 -10.89 16.39
CA GLU A 155 -5.13 -9.59 16.67
C GLU A 155 -4.80 -9.48 18.17
N SER A 156 -3.52 -9.58 18.50
CA SER A 156 -2.99 -9.22 19.82
C SER A 156 -2.42 -7.82 19.69
N TYR A 157 -2.95 -6.89 20.49
CA TYR A 157 -2.67 -5.44 20.56
C TYR A 157 -3.49 -4.56 19.61
#